data_AF-X1INP4-F1
#
_entry.id   AF-X1INP4-F1
#
_cell.length_a   1.000
_cell.length_b   1.000
_cell.length_c   1.000
_cell.angle_alpha   90.00
_cell.angle_beta   90.00
_cell.angle_gamma   90.00
#
_symmetry.space_group_name_H-M   'P 1'
#
loop_
_entity.id
_entity.type
_entity.pdbx_description
1 polymer ?
#
loop_
_entity_poly.entity_id
_entity_poly.type
_entity_poly.pdbx_seq_one_letter_code
_entity_poly.pdbx_strand_id
1 'polypeptide(L)'
;MGKISTRFGDGTPVELSESELSRDLEEGTKKASKRGNIPALSKEELQYLFDLFSSPYNFVSVEPGKEVVLTYDAGTLKIRRVGVNVNRIQALQIYEKLLGADTMELCHVDYSFKPLKPIVGMERPILEQALLSTCIPIFYGAMPNLGLYTQPDGPCENPADLLPKGKISEARESYEKQIEQA
;
A
#
# COMPACT_ATOMS: atom_id res chain seq x y z
N MET A 1 -16.78 34.84 -7.32
CA MET A 1 -16.30 33.46 -7.49
C MET A 1 -15.39 33.15 -6.33
N GLY A 2 -15.71 32.11 -5.55
CA GLY A 2 -14.91 31.73 -4.38
C GLY A 2 -13.65 31.01 -4.81
N LYS A 3 -12.57 31.15 -4.04
CA LYS A 3 -11.39 30.31 -4.21
C LYS A 3 -11.64 28.95 -3.56
N ILE A 4 -11.20 27.87 -4.20
CA ILE A 4 -11.29 26.51 -3.71
C ILE A 4 -10.03 26.21 -2.89
N SER A 5 -10.20 25.92 -1.60
CA SER A 5 -9.10 25.56 -0.71
C SER A 5 -8.88 24.05 -0.74
N THR A 6 -7.66 23.61 -1.11
CA THR A 6 -7.27 22.20 -1.13
C THR A 6 -5.81 22.04 -0.67
N ARG A 7 -5.23 20.85 -0.82
CA ARG A 7 -3.83 20.54 -0.48
C ARG A 7 -3.14 19.78 -1.61
N PHE A 8 -1.84 20.01 -1.77
CA PHE A 8 -0.98 19.17 -2.59
C PHE A 8 -0.76 17.79 -1.94
N GLY A 9 -0.16 16.85 -2.69
CA GLY A 9 0.11 15.49 -2.21
C GLY A 9 1.07 15.40 -1.02
N ASP A 10 1.83 16.46 -0.75
CA ASP A 10 2.68 16.63 0.44
C ASP A 10 1.94 17.24 1.64
N GLY A 11 0.66 17.60 1.47
CA GLY A 11 -0.18 18.23 2.49
C GLY A 11 -0.12 19.77 2.51
N THR A 12 0.69 20.41 1.67
CA THR A 12 0.80 21.88 1.62
C THR A 12 -0.51 22.51 1.15
N PRO A 13 -1.09 23.49 1.87
CA PRO A 13 -2.36 24.12 1.48
C PRO A 13 -2.21 24.99 0.23
N VAL A 14 -3.23 24.99 -0.62
CA VAL A 14 -3.29 25.79 -1.85
C VAL A 14 -4.71 26.29 -2.10
N GLU A 15 -4.82 27.49 -2.67
CA GLU A 15 -6.09 28.04 -3.16
C GLU A 15 -6.09 28.05 -4.68
N LEU A 16 -7.12 27.47 -5.29
CA LEU A 16 -7.28 27.39 -6.75
C LEU A 16 -8.55 28.10 -7.19
N SER A 17 -8.54 28.67 -8.40
CA SER A 17 -9.78 29.01 -9.11
C SER A 17 -10.45 27.75 -9.66
N GLU A 18 -11.74 27.85 -9.97
CA GLU A 18 -12.49 26.78 -10.66
C GLU A 18 -11.77 26.35 -11.96
N SER A 19 -11.33 27.30 -12.78
CA SER A 19 -10.62 27.00 -14.03
C SER A 19 -9.27 26.29 -13.82
N GLU A 20 -8.56 26.62 -12.74
CA GLU A 20 -7.30 25.94 -12.41
C GLU A 20 -7.55 24.51 -11.97
N LEU A 21 -8.54 24.30 -11.08
CA LEU A 21 -8.91 22.95 -10.64
C LEU A 21 -9.38 22.08 -11.81
N SER A 22 -10.27 22.59 -12.67
CA SER A 22 -10.75 21.83 -13.84
C SER A 22 -9.60 21.44 -14.77
N ARG A 23 -8.68 22.37 -15.05
CA ARG A 23 -7.50 22.10 -15.87
C ARG A 23 -6.60 21.05 -15.24
N ASP A 24 -6.35 21.14 -13.94
CA ASP A 24 -5.49 20.19 -13.23
C ASP A 24 -6.08 18.77 -13.26
N LEU A 25 -7.40 18.64 -13.07
CA LEU A 25 -8.11 17.37 -13.20
C LEU A 25 -8.01 16.79 -14.63
N GLU A 26 -8.29 17.60 -15.65
CA GLU A 26 -8.21 17.17 -17.06
C GLU A 26 -6.79 16.75 -17.46
N GLU A 27 -5.79 17.58 -17.16
CA GLU A 27 -4.40 17.29 -17.52
C GLU A 27 -3.84 16.10 -16.74
N GLY A 28 -4.12 16.03 -15.44
CA GLY A 28 -3.66 14.96 -14.56
C GLY A 28 -4.21 13.61 -14.99
N THR A 29 -5.53 13.53 -15.19
CA THR A 29 -6.20 12.30 -15.61
C THR A 29 -5.81 11.88 -17.02
N LYS A 30 -5.63 12.82 -17.96
CA LYS A 30 -5.12 12.52 -19.31
C LYS A 30 -3.69 11.98 -19.30
N LYS A 31 -2.81 12.55 -18.46
CA LYS A 31 -1.44 12.04 -18.28
C LYS A 31 -1.46 10.62 -17.68
N ALA A 32 -2.33 10.37 -16.70
CA ALA A 32 -2.50 9.05 -16.10
C ALA A 32 -3.03 8.02 -17.11
N SER A 33 -4.09 8.36 -17.85
CA SER A 33 -4.66 7.52 -18.92
C SER A 33 -3.62 7.13 -19.97
N LYS A 34 -2.84 8.11 -20.45
CA LYS A 34 -1.76 7.86 -21.43
C LYS A 34 -0.69 6.92 -20.88
N ARG A 35 -0.28 7.09 -19.62
CA ARG A 35 0.77 6.26 -18.99
C ARG A 35 0.27 4.85 -18.67
N GLY A 36 -0.97 4.73 -18.20
CA GLY A 36 -1.59 3.46 -17.86
C GLY A 36 -2.11 2.69 -19.08
N ASN A 37 -2.17 3.32 -20.26
CA ASN A 37 -2.80 2.76 -21.46
C ASN A 37 -4.26 2.34 -21.19
N ILE A 38 -5.00 3.18 -20.47
CA ILE A 38 -6.40 2.99 -20.09
C ILE A 38 -7.26 4.13 -20.63
N PRO A 39 -8.59 3.94 -20.81
CA PRO A 39 -9.48 5.00 -21.23
C PRO A 39 -9.37 6.27 -20.37
N ALA A 40 -9.52 7.43 -20.99
CA ALA A 40 -9.62 8.69 -20.27
C ALA A 40 -10.99 8.78 -19.57
N LEU A 41 -11.05 9.54 -18.48
CA LEU A 41 -12.31 9.81 -17.80
C LEU A 41 -13.28 10.57 -18.70
N SER A 42 -14.57 10.29 -18.54
CA SER A 42 -15.65 11.02 -19.20
C SER A 42 -15.78 12.44 -18.62
N LYS A 43 -16.55 13.29 -19.31
CA LYS A 43 -16.84 14.64 -18.81
C LYS A 43 -17.63 14.60 -17.50
N GLU A 44 -18.53 13.63 -17.37
CA GLU A 44 -19.36 13.42 -16.18
C GLU A 44 -18.50 12.97 -14.99
N GLU A 45 -17.53 12.09 -15.22
CA GLU A 45 -16.57 11.67 -14.20
C GLU A 45 -15.67 12.82 -13.76
N LEU A 46 -15.19 13.66 -14.70
CA LEU A 46 -14.42 14.86 -14.38
C LEU A 46 -15.25 15.88 -13.60
N GLN A 47 -16.51 16.08 -13.96
CA GLN A 47 -17.42 16.96 -13.21
C GLN A 47 -17.66 16.44 -11.80
N TYR A 48 -17.86 15.13 -11.63
CA TYR A 48 -18.00 14.51 -10.31
C TYR A 48 -16.77 14.76 -9.43
N LEU A 49 -15.56 14.61 -9.97
CA LEU A 49 -14.33 14.93 -9.26
C LEU A 49 -14.26 16.42 -8.92
N PHE A 50 -14.61 17.29 -9.86
CA PHE A 50 -14.65 18.74 -9.62
C PHE A 50 -15.56 19.09 -8.44
N ASP A 51 -16.77 18.53 -8.40
CA ASP A 51 -17.73 18.76 -7.32
C ASP A 51 -17.20 18.25 -5.98
N LEU A 52 -16.48 17.12 -5.98
CA LEU A 52 -15.83 16.58 -4.77
C LEU A 52 -14.71 17.50 -4.26
N PHE A 53 -13.81 17.95 -5.14
CA PHE A 53 -12.67 18.80 -4.76
C PHE A 53 -13.07 20.24 -4.44
N SER A 54 -14.19 20.73 -4.98
CA SER A 54 -14.74 22.06 -4.70
C SER A 54 -15.68 22.08 -3.48
N SER A 55 -15.99 20.92 -2.91
CA SER A 55 -16.83 20.79 -1.72
C SER A 55 -16.27 21.60 -0.53
N PRO A 56 -17.07 22.48 0.09
CA PRO A 56 -16.64 23.25 1.26
C PRO A 56 -16.70 22.43 2.56
N TYR A 57 -17.13 21.17 2.50
CA TYR A 57 -17.34 20.34 3.68
C TYR A 57 -16.04 19.69 4.15
N ASN A 58 -15.76 19.79 5.45
CA ASN A 58 -14.61 19.12 6.08
C ASN A 58 -14.75 17.59 6.13
N PHE A 59 -15.99 17.09 6.13
CA PHE A 59 -16.30 15.66 6.10
C PHE A 59 -17.19 15.36 4.90
N VAL A 60 -16.77 14.39 4.10
CA VAL A 60 -17.54 13.85 2.97
C VAL A 60 -17.76 12.36 3.20
N SER A 61 -18.90 11.85 2.74
CA SER A 61 -19.28 10.44 2.85
C SER A 61 -19.79 9.95 1.49
N VAL A 62 -19.95 8.64 1.36
CA VAL A 62 -20.46 7.96 0.17
C VAL A 62 -21.82 7.33 0.44
N GLU A 63 -22.52 6.97 -0.64
CA GLU A 63 -23.76 6.18 -0.55
C GLU A 63 -23.46 4.77 -0.02
N PRO A 64 -24.40 4.14 0.71
CA PRO A 64 -24.25 2.74 1.12
C PRO A 64 -23.94 1.82 -0.06
N GLY A 65 -22.90 1.00 0.07
CA GLY A 65 -22.37 0.13 -0.97
C GLY A 65 -21.28 0.77 -1.85
N LYS A 66 -20.92 2.03 -1.63
CA LYS A 66 -19.81 2.73 -2.31
C LYS A 66 -18.63 3.02 -1.36
N GLU A 67 -18.61 2.40 -0.19
CA GLU A 67 -17.53 2.52 0.79
C GLU A 67 -16.20 1.97 0.24
N VAL A 68 -15.10 2.54 0.75
CA VAL A 68 -13.75 2.07 0.42
C VAL A 68 -13.35 1.03 1.45
N VAL A 69 -12.92 -0.14 0.98
CA VAL A 69 -12.33 -1.17 1.85
C VAL A 69 -10.98 -0.67 2.36
N LEU A 70 -10.88 -0.47 3.68
CA LEU A 70 -9.65 -0.03 4.33
C LEU A 70 -8.78 -1.23 4.69
N THR A 71 -7.55 -1.22 4.20
CA THR A 71 -6.51 -2.20 4.52
C THR A 71 -5.22 -1.48 4.89
N TYR A 72 -4.44 -2.07 5.80
CA TYR A 72 -3.24 -1.43 6.33
C TYR A 72 -2.03 -2.35 6.21
N ASP A 73 -1.11 -1.96 5.34
CA ASP A 73 0.21 -2.58 5.21
C ASP A 73 1.05 -2.39 6.47
N ALA A 74 1.62 -3.47 6.99
CA ALA A 74 2.48 -3.49 8.17
C ALA A 74 1.90 -2.77 9.40
N GLY A 75 0.56 -2.73 9.55
CA GLY A 75 -0.09 -1.96 10.61
C GLY A 75 0.35 -2.37 12.01
N THR A 76 0.51 -3.68 12.25
CA THR A 76 1.03 -4.22 13.52
C THR A 76 2.47 -3.79 13.83
N LEU A 77 3.25 -3.35 12.84
CA LEU A 77 4.59 -2.80 13.02
C LEU A 77 4.57 -1.28 13.13
N LYS A 78 3.88 -0.59 12.22
CA LYS A 78 3.88 0.87 12.09
C LYS A 78 3.36 1.55 13.35
N ILE A 79 2.29 1.05 13.95
CA ILE A 79 1.73 1.64 15.18
C ILE A 79 2.71 1.56 16.36
N ARG A 80 3.50 0.47 16.44
CA ARG A 80 4.53 0.30 17.47
C ARG A 80 5.77 1.15 17.20
N ARG A 81 6.12 1.38 15.93
CA ARG A 81 7.24 2.27 15.54
C ARG A 81 7.02 3.73 15.93
N VAL A 82 5.76 4.17 16.04
CA VAL A 82 5.41 5.52 16.52
C VAL A 82 5.18 5.59 18.03
N GLY A 83 5.56 4.55 18.79
CA GLY A 83 5.59 4.57 20.26
C GLY A 83 4.33 4.07 20.95
N VAL A 84 3.33 3.54 20.22
CA VAL A 84 2.17 2.91 20.85
C VAL A 84 2.59 1.56 21.43
N ASN A 85 2.63 1.46 22.76
CA ASN A 85 3.09 0.27 23.46
C ASN A 85 1.98 -0.80 23.56
N VAL A 86 1.83 -1.57 22.49
CA VAL A 86 0.87 -2.68 22.38
C VAL A 86 1.53 -3.90 21.76
N ASN A 87 0.99 -5.10 22.04
CA ASN A 87 1.37 -6.30 21.31
C ASN A 87 0.68 -6.36 19.93
N ARG A 88 1.03 -7.35 19.09
CA ARG A 88 0.50 -7.45 17.72
C ARG A 88 -1.01 -7.70 17.66
N ILE A 89 -1.57 -8.50 18.56
CA ILE A 89 -3.01 -8.78 18.59
C ILE A 89 -3.78 -7.53 19.03
N GLN A 90 -3.28 -6.83 20.05
CA GLN A 90 -3.84 -5.54 20.47
C GLN A 90 -3.77 -4.50 19.36
N ALA A 91 -2.67 -4.45 18.59
CA ALA A 91 -2.57 -3.59 17.43
C ALA A 91 -3.67 -3.91 16.40
N LEU A 92 -3.88 -5.19 16.07
CA LEU A 92 -4.96 -5.62 15.16
C LEU A 92 -6.33 -5.16 15.66
N GLN A 93 -6.62 -5.33 16.95
CA GLN A 93 -7.88 -4.88 17.55
C GLN A 93 -8.04 -3.36 17.55
N ILE A 94 -6.96 -2.59 17.67
CA ILE A 94 -7.01 -1.13 17.51
C ILE A 94 -7.43 -0.78 16.08
N TYR A 95 -6.78 -1.39 15.08
CA TYR A 95 -7.11 -1.13 13.68
C TYR A 95 -8.56 -1.50 13.35
N GLU A 96 -9.01 -2.68 13.76
CA GLU A 96 -10.39 -3.13 13.57
C GLU A 96 -11.39 -2.24 14.31
N LYS A 97 -11.23 -2.10 15.62
CA LYS A 97 -12.30 -1.58 16.50
C LYS A 97 -12.31 -0.06 16.59
N LEU A 98 -11.18 0.60 16.36
CA LEU A 98 -11.04 2.05 16.54
C LEU A 98 -10.76 2.79 15.23
N LEU A 99 -10.11 2.14 14.26
CA LEU A 99 -9.69 2.80 13.02
C LEU A 99 -10.47 2.36 11.78
N GLY A 100 -11.43 1.44 11.93
CA GLY A 100 -12.30 1.01 10.84
C GLY A 100 -11.60 0.20 9.77
N ALA A 101 -10.57 -0.57 10.12
CA ALA A 101 -9.95 -1.49 9.18
C ALA A 101 -10.93 -2.59 8.79
N ASP A 102 -11.16 -2.77 7.49
CA ASP A 102 -12.01 -3.84 6.94
C ASP A 102 -11.23 -5.14 6.76
N THR A 103 -9.90 -5.04 6.58
CA THR A 103 -8.98 -6.19 6.49
C THR A 103 -7.62 -5.82 7.07
N MET A 104 -6.87 -6.81 7.56
CA MET A 104 -5.54 -6.60 8.12
C MET A 104 -4.60 -7.75 7.81
N GLU A 105 -3.30 -7.47 7.87
CA GLU A 105 -2.27 -8.50 7.94
C GLU A 105 -1.69 -8.64 9.35
N LEU A 106 -1.44 -9.88 9.75
CA LEU A 106 -0.50 -10.18 10.82
C LEU A 106 0.87 -10.42 10.18
N CYS A 107 1.89 -9.70 10.61
CA CYS A 107 3.24 -9.86 10.08
C CYS A 107 4.30 -9.82 11.19
N HIS A 108 5.49 -10.30 10.85
CA HIS A 108 6.71 -10.15 11.63
C HIS A 108 7.56 -8.99 11.08
N VAL A 109 8.53 -8.50 11.85
CA VAL A 109 9.36 -7.31 11.50
C VAL A 109 10.00 -7.43 10.12
N ASP A 110 10.43 -8.64 9.77
CA ASP A 110 10.85 -9.02 8.43
C ASP A 110 9.95 -10.17 7.98
N TYR A 111 8.89 -9.85 7.24
CA TYR A 111 7.93 -10.81 6.74
C TYR A 111 8.33 -11.37 5.37
N SER A 112 9.62 -11.47 5.09
CA SER A 112 10.12 -12.19 3.92
C SER A 112 10.06 -13.71 4.15
N PHE A 113 9.85 -14.53 3.11
CA PHE A 113 9.78 -15.99 3.29
C PHE A 113 11.03 -16.60 3.95
N LYS A 114 12.24 -16.20 3.54
CA LYS A 114 13.52 -16.71 4.10
C LYS A 114 13.63 -16.54 5.63
N PRO A 115 13.46 -15.34 6.23
CA PRO A 115 13.50 -15.13 7.68
C PRO A 115 12.25 -15.67 8.41
N LEU A 116 11.12 -15.83 7.72
CA LEU A 116 9.91 -16.36 8.32
C LEU A 116 9.97 -17.89 8.52
N LYS A 117 10.56 -18.63 7.57
CA LYS A 117 10.63 -20.11 7.61
C LYS A 117 11.08 -20.68 8.96
N PRO A 118 12.13 -20.17 9.65
CA PRO A 118 12.56 -20.67 10.95
C PRO A 118 11.58 -20.39 12.10
N ILE A 119 10.76 -19.34 11.99
CA ILE A 119 9.89 -18.87 13.09
C ILE A 119 8.42 -19.16 12.87
N VAL A 120 8.04 -19.72 11.72
CA VAL A 120 6.63 -19.97 11.36
C VAL A 120 5.88 -20.78 12.42
N GLY A 121 6.55 -21.73 13.08
CA GLY A 121 5.98 -22.50 14.18
C GLY A 121 5.55 -21.65 15.38
N MET A 122 6.29 -20.58 15.69
CA MET A 122 5.96 -19.63 16.76
C MET A 122 4.88 -18.62 16.33
N GLU A 123 4.81 -18.33 15.03
CA GLU A 123 3.85 -17.36 14.47
C GLU A 123 2.43 -17.94 14.33
N ARG A 124 2.33 -19.26 14.06
CA ARG A 124 1.04 -19.96 13.95
C ARG A 124 0.09 -19.75 15.14
N PRO A 125 0.48 -20.01 16.41
CA PRO A 125 -0.44 -19.81 17.54
C PRO A 125 -0.84 -18.34 17.71
N ILE A 126 -0.01 -17.39 17.28
CA ILE A 126 -0.34 -15.96 17.35
C ILE A 126 -1.40 -15.61 16.31
N LEU A 127 -1.31 -16.19 15.10
CA LEU A 127 -2.34 -16.05 14.08
C LEU A 127 -3.66 -16.69 14.53
N GLU A 128 -3.61 -17.89 15.10
CA GLU A 128 -4.79 -18.58 15.63
C GLU A 128 -5.49 -17.72 16.71
N GLN A 129 -4.73 -17.14 17.65
CA GLN A 129 -5.28 -16.23 18.65
C GLN A 129 -5.83 -14.93 18.04
N ALA A 130 -5.14 -14.38 17.04
CA ALA A 130 -5.62 -13.19 16.34
C ALA A 130 -7.00 -13.45 15.73
N LEU A 131 -7.14 -14.54 14.95
CA LEU A 131 -8.39 -14.96 14.31
C LEU A 131 -9.54 -15.22 15.30
N LEU A 132 -9.23 -15.65 16.53
CA LEU A 132 -10.24 -15.81 17.60
C LEU A 132 -10.67 -14.47 18.23
N SER A 133 -9.87 -13.42 18.08
CA SER A 133 -10.03 -12.15 18.79
C SER A 133 -10.52 -10.98 17.91
N THR A 134 -10.64 -11.23 16.60
CA THR A 134 -11.04 -10.28 15.56
C THR A 134 -12.11 -10.89 14.65
N CYS A 135 -12.96 -10.06 14.09
CA CYS A 135 -13.99 -10.40 13.11
C CYS A 135 -13.55 -10.14 11.67
N ILE A 136 -12.65 -9.16 11.47
CA ILE A 136 -12.17 -8.82 10.13
C ILE A 136 -11.31 -9.95 9.53
N PRO A 137 -11.30 -10.13 8.20
CA PRO A 137 -10.36 -11.03 7.55
C PRO A 137 -8.92 -10.66 7.87
N ILE A 138 -8.18 -11.64 8.41
CA ILE A 138 -6.75 -11.52 8.68
C ILE A 138 -6.00 -12.59 7.89
N PHE A 139 -5.00 -12.15 7.14
CA PHE A 139 -4.01 -13.05 6.55
C PHE A 139 -2.65 -12.86 7.22
N TYR A 140 -1.81 -13.90 7.16
CA TYR A 140 -0.43 -13.77 7.58
C TYR A 140 0.38 -13.18 6.43
N GLY A 141 0.84 -11.94 6.57
CA GLY A 141 1.62 -11.24 5.57
C GLY A 141 2.98 -11.90 5.40
N ALA A 142 3.31 -12.32 4.18
CA ALA A 142 4.62 -12.81 3.81
C ALA A 142 4.90 -12.54 2.33
N MET A 143 6.15 -12.18 1.97
CA MET A 143 6.51 -11.90 0.58
C MET A 143 7.88 -12.49 0.19
N PRO A 144 8.11 -12.77 -1.12
CA PRO A 144 9.44 -13.03 -1.60
C PRO A 144 10.26 -11.73 -1.56
N ASN A 145 11.38 -11.76 -0.85
CA ASN A 145 12.38 -10.69 -0.91
C ASN A 145 13.59 -11.22 -1.67
N LEU A 146 13.57 -11.03 -2.99
CA LEU A 146 14.54 -11.63 -3.91
C LEU A 146 15.99 -11.24 -3.58
N GLY A 147 16.20 -10.02 -3.05
CA GLY A 147 17.52 -9.56 -2.60
C GLY A 147 18.14 -10.40 -1.48
N LEU A 148 17.35 -11.18 -0.72
CA LEU A 148 17.87 -12.10 0.28
C LEU A 148 18.47 -13.38 -0.31
N TYR A 149 18.30 -13.61 -1.62
CA TYR A 149 18.75 -14.81 -2.33
C TYR A 149 19.96 -14.51 -3.23
N THR A 150 20.47 -13.28 -3.24
CA THR A 150 21.66 -12.91 -3.99
C THR A 150 22.94 -13.09 -3.19
N GLN A 151 24.04 -13.38 -3.88
CA GLN A 151 25.38 -13.41 -3.32
C GLN A 151 25.75 -12.06 -2.66
N PRO A 152 26.56 -12.09 -1.57
CA PRO A 152 27.29 -13.25 -1.05
C PRO A 152 26.48 -14.18 -0.14
N ASP A 153 25.34 -13.75 0.39
CA ASP A 153 24.58 -14.47 1.42
C ASP A 153 23.48 -15.40 0.86
N GLY A 154 23.34 -15.42 -0.46
CA GLY A 154 22.36 -16.21 -1.20
C GLY A 154 22.96 -16.95 -2.40
N PRO A 155 22.21 -17.91 -2.96
CA PRO A 155 22.71 -18.80 -4.00
C PRO A 155 22.81 -18.15 -5.40
N CYS A 156 22.15 -17.03 -5.65
CA CYS A 156 22.03 -16.44 -6.99
C CYS A 156 23.04 -15.31 -7.22
N GLU A 157 23.57 -15.17 -8.44
CA GLU A 157 24.42 -14.03 -8.80
C GLU A 157 23.68 -12.70 -8.58
N ASN A 158 24.33 -11.69 -8.00
CA ASN A 158 23.64 -10.44 -7.69
C ASN A 158 23.30 -9.63 -8.96
N PRO A 159 22.02 -9.40 -9.29
CA PRO A 159 21.63 -8.58 -10.45
C PRO A 159 22.19 -7.16 -10.38
N ALA A 160 22.39 -6.60 -9.18
CA ALA A 160 22.98 -5.27 -9.00
C ALA A 160 24.45 -5.22 -9.45
N ASP A 161 25.16 -6.35 -9.49
CA ASP A 161 26.53 -6.44 -10.03
C ASP A 161 26.56 -6.74 -11.54
N LEU A 162 25.49 -7.33 -12.07
CA LEU A 162 25.36 -7.73 -13.48
C LEU A 162 24.87 -6.59 -14.36
N LEU A 163 23.82 -5.89 -13.92
CA LEU A 163 23.18 -4.81 -14.71
C LEU A 163 24.15 -3.67 -15.09
N PRO A 164 25.02 -3.16 -14.20
CA PRO A 164 26.00 -2.14 -14.56
C PRO A 164 27.03 -2.60 -15.61
N LYS A 165 27.21 -3.92 -15.79
CA LYS A 165 28.11 -4.52 -16.78
C LYS A 165 27.43 -4.80 -18.12
N GLY A 166 26.16 -4.41 -18.29
CA GLY A 166 25.36 -4.69 -19.49
C GLY A 166 24.90 -6.15 -19.62
N LYS A 167 25.05 -6.96 -18.56
CA LYS A 167 24.68 -8.37 -18.53
C LYS A 167 23.19 -8.57 -18.24
N ILE A 168 22.34 -8.12 -19.17
CA ILE A 168 20.88 -8.10 -18.99
C ILE A 168 20.29 -9.51 -18.94
N SER A 169 20.77 -10.41 -19.81
CA SER A 169 20.27 -11.78 -19.89
C SER A 169 20.58 -12.56 -18.61
N GLU A 170 21.80 -12.44 -18.10
CA GLU A 170 22.25 -13.09 -16.87
C GLU A 170 21.53 -12.51 -15.64
N ALA A 171 21.28 -11.19 -15.62
CA ALA A 171 20.49 -10.57 -14.56
C ALA A 171 19.04 -11.11 -14.54
N ARG A 172 18.41 -11.30 -15.71
CA ARG A 172 17.07 -11.91 -15.82
C ARG A 172 17.07 -13.36 -15.33
N GLU A 173 18.02 -14.16 -15.80
CA GLU A 173 18.16 -15.56 -15.36
C GLU A 173 18.39 -15.63 -13.84
N SER A 174 19.17 -14.72 -13.27
CA SER A 174 19.34 -14.64 -11.82
C SER A 174 18.03 -14.32 -11.09
N TYR A 175 17.22 -13.37 -11.59
CA TYR A 175 15.91 -13.09 -10.99
C TYR A 175 14.98 -14.31 -11.05
N GLU A 176 14.97 -15.05 -12.16
CA GLU A 176 14.19 -16.29 -12.28
C GLU A 176 14.63 -17.33 -11.25
N LYS A 177 15.95 -17.54 -11.09
CA LYS A 177 16.50 -18.43 -10.05
C LYS A 177 16.16 -17.99 -8.63
N GLN A 178 16.16 -16.69 -8.34
CA GLN A 178 15.80 -16.16 -7.01
C GLN A 178 14.34 -16.51 -6.66
N ILE A 179 13.44 -16.49 -7.66
CA ILE A 179 12.03 -16.89 -7.47
C ILE A 179 11.94 -18.39 -7.16
N GLU A 180 12.69 -19.25 -7.85
CA GLU A 180 12.70 -20.70 -7.57
C GLU A 180 13.17 -21.06 -6.15
N GLN A 181 14.00 -20.20 -5.55
CA GLN A 181 14.51 -20.38 -4.19
C GLN A 181 13.56 -19.82 -3.10
N ALA A 182 12.60 -18.98 -3.48
CA ALA A 182 11.72 -18.27 -2.55
C ALA A 182 10.71 -19.20 -1.89
#